data_AF-A0A535AGZ8-F1
#
_entry.id   AF-A0A535AGZ8-F1
#
_cell.length_a   1.000
_cell.length_b   1.000
_cell.length_c   1.000
_cell.angle_alpha   90.00
_cell.angle_beta   90.00
_cell.angle_gamma   90.00
#
_symmetry.space_group_name_H-M   'P 1'
#
loop_
_entity.id
_entity.type
_entity.pdbx_description
1 polymer ?
#
loop_
_entity_poly.entity_id
_entity_poly.type
_entity_poly.pdbx_seq_one_letter_code
_entity_poly.pdbx_strand_id
1 'polypeptide(L)'
;MSDPGASRPAEEEAIPVSVRLGTVVAPEDPEDWTRPLTWIAALGMLIAPLVALAWFWLAAPRSSGAPVAGTWAVALALVIGSSAAGGTQIGRLRAFAGTLASALFAALVTVAIGLAAAGERQVGVASPTLAHAFAAAAAGLAGAVAASGLAPIVAGSPSRALRIVLPGALGIAVALLVLPHLFAGAV
;
A
#
# COMPACT_ATOMS: atom_id res chain seq x y z
N MET A 1 -19.23 43.70 34.62
CA MET A 1 -18.89 42.44 35.31
C MET A 1 -18.68 41.42 34.21
N SER A 2 -17.42 41.10 33.95
CA SER A 2 -16.95 40.43 32.74
C SER A 2 -16.94 38.92 32.95
N ASP A 3 -17.41 38.19 31.96
CA ASP A 3 -17.48 36.73 31.92
C ASP A 3 -16.06 36.14 31.70
N PRO A 4 -15.48 35.37 32.65
CA PRO A 4 -14.17 34.77 32.50
C PRO A 4 -14.32 33.28 32.19
N GLY A 5 -14.36 32.90 30.91
CA GLY A 5 -14.48 31.47 30.60
C GLY A 5 -14.61 31.05 29.15
N ALA A 6 -14.32 31.90 28.17
CA ALA A 6 -14.24 31.46 26.77
C ALA A 6 -12.88 30.76 26.51
N SER A 7 -12.67 29.61 27.13
CA SER A 7 -11.54 28.72 26.82
C SER A 7 -11.96 27.68 25.78
N ARG A 8 -11.56 27.95 24.53
CA ARG A 8 -11.20 27.08 23.39
C ARG A 8 -12.08 25.84 23.10
N PRO A 9 -12.54 25.64 21.85
CA PRO A 9 -13.22 24.41 21.47
C PRO A 9 -12.29 23.21 21.69
N ALA A 10 -12.80 22.25 22.46
CA ALA A 10 -12.21 20.94 22.64
C ALA A 10 -12.01 20.27 21.28
N GLU A 11 -10.87 19.63 21.18
CA GLU A 11 -10.46 18.66 20.18
C GLU A 11 -11.65 17.89 19.58
N GLU A 12 -11.94 18.15 18.31
CA GLU A 12 -12.61 17.20 17.41
C GLU A 12 -11.68 16.00 17.20
N GLU A 13 -11.55 15.21 18.25
CA GLU A 13 -10.91 13.92 18.25
C GLU A 13 -11.82 12.98 17.44
N ALA A 14 -11.52 12.80 16.16
CA ALA A 14 -12.21 11.87 15.28
C ALA A 14 -12.21 10.46 15.89
N ILE A 15 -13.33 10.10 16.52
CA ILE A 15 -13.59 8.83 17.21
C ILE A 15 -13.63 7.70 16.16
N PRO A 16 -12.83 6.63 16.31
CA PRO A 16 -12.92 5.49 15.42
C PRO A 16 -14.22 4.73 15.71
N VAL A 17 -14.96 4.38 14.64
CA VAL A 17 -16.14 3.51 14.57
C VAL A 17 -16.44 2.77 15.89
N SER A 18 -17.29 3.36 16.73
CA SER A 18 -17.76 2.68 17.94
C SER A 18 -18.83 1.67 17.55
N VAL A 19 -18.51 0.38 17.63
CA VAL A 19 -19.50 -0.69 17.54
C VAL A 19 -20.28 -0.69 18.86
N ARG A 20 -21.42 0.00 18.90
CA ARG A 20 -22.42 -0.26 19.95
C ARG A 20 -23.07 -1.60 19.61
N LEU A 21 -22.81 -2.60 20.46
CA LEU A 21 -23.45 -3.92 20.44
C LEU A 21 -24.94 -3.80 20.04
N GLY A 22 -25.27 -4.19 18.80
CA GLY A 22 -26.64 -4.32 18.32
C GLY A 22 -27.09 -3.38 17.20
N THR A 23 -26.34 -2.35 16.84
CA THR A 23 -26.72 -1.46 15.72
C THR A 23 -25.49 -1.04 14.92
N VAL A 24 -25.43 -1.48 13.66
CA VAL A 24 -24.46 -0.96 12.68
C VAL A 24 -24.90 0.47 12.36
N VAL A 25 -24.18 1.45 12.90
CA VAL A 25 -24.35 2.85 12.52
C VAL A 25 -23.74 3.00 11.13
N ALA A 26 -24.57 3.37 10.15
CA ALA A 26 -24.10 3.69 8.81
C ALA A 26 -23.11 4.86 8.87
N PRO A 27 -22.11 4.93 7.97
CA PRO A 27 -21.16 6.04 7.93
C PRO A 27 -21.89 7.39 7.94
N GLU A 28 -21.46 8.30 8.82
CA GLU A 28 -22.17 9.55 9.15
C GLU A 28 -22.34 10.50 7.96
N ASP A 29 -21.53 10.40 6.89
CA ASP A 29 -21.72 11.23 5.70
C ASP A 29 -21.42 10.50 4.37
N PRO A 30 -22.36 10.53 3.40
CA PRO A 30 -22.10 10.16 2.01
C PRO A 30 -21.16 11.14 1.28
N GLU A 31 -20.64 12.19 1.90
CA GLU A 31 -19.73 13.13 1.22
C GLU A 31 -18.26 12.67 1.17
N ASP A 32 -17.88 11.61 1.91
CA ASP A 32 -16.48 11.21 2.06
C ASP A 32 -15.83 10.65 0.77
N TRP A 33 -16.61 10.18 -0.20
CA TRP A 33 -16.12 9.72 -1.51
C TRP A 33 -15.90 10.85 -2.52
N THR A 34 -16.36 12.07 -2.24
CA THR A 34 -16.04 13.24 -3.08
C THR A 34 -14.68 13.86 -2.73
N ARG A 35 -14.11 13.48 -1.58
CA ARG A 35 -12.87 14.08 -1.07
C ARG A 35 -11.65 13.54 -1.82
N PRO A 36 -10.76 14.41 -2.34
CA PRO A 36 -9.59 14.00 -3.13
C PRO A 36 -8.66 13.01 -2.40
N LEU A 37 -8.58 13.11 -1.07
CA LEU A 37 -7.70 12.25 -0.25
C LEU A 37 -8.20 10.80 -0.19
N THR A 38 -9.51 10.58 -0.24
CA THR A 38 -10.12 9.24 -0.27
C THR A 38 -9.73 8.51 -1.54
N TRP A 39 -9.76 9.22 -2.68
CA TRP A 39 -9.29 8.68 -3.97
C TRP A 39 -7.80 8.38 -3.97
N ILE A 40 -6.97 9.22 -3.35
CA ILE A 40 -5.53 8.96 -3.23
C ILE A 40 -5.27 7.71 -2.38
N ALA A 41 -5.99 7.53 -1.27
CA ALA A 41 -5.86 6.34 -0.43
C ALA A 41 -6.29 5.07 -1.18
N ALA A 42 -7.45 5.10 -1.84
CA ALA A 42 -7.95 3.98 -2.63
C ALA A 42 -7.01 3.64 -3.80
N LEU A 43 -6.54 4.65 -4.53
CA LEU A 43 -5.57 4.47 -5.60
C LEU A 43 -4.25 3.91 -5.06
N GLY A 44 -3.81 4.35 -3.88
CA GLY A 44 -2.63 3.82 -3.21
C GLY A 44 -2.72 2.32 -2.91
N MET A 45 -3.92 1.83 -2.58
CA MET A 45 -4.18 0.40 -2.38
C MET A 45 -4.25 -0.39 -3.69
N LEU A 46 -4.69 0.23 -4.79
CA LEU A 46 -5.01 -0.44 -6.04
C LEU A 46 -3.94 -0.31 -7.14
N ILE A 47 -3.01 0.64 -7.04
CA ILE A 47 -2.06 0.92 -8.12
C ILE A 47 -1.20 -0.30 -8.49
N ALA A 48 -0.67 -1.05 -7.51
CA ALA A 48 0.10 -2.27 -7.79
C ALA A 48 -0.74 -3.38 -8.43
N PRO A 49 -1.92 -3.74 -7.89
CA PRO A 49 -2.84 -4.66 -8.56
C PRO A 49 -3.18 -4.25 -10.00
N LEU A 50 -3.45 -2.97 -10.25
CA LEU A 50 -3.77 -2.47 -11.59
C LEU A 50 -2.58 -2.56 -12.55
N VAL A 51 -1.37 -2.22 -12.08
CA VAL A 51 -0.13 -2.37 -12.86
C VAL A 51 0.13 -3.85 -13.17
N ALA A 52 -0.06 -4.74 -12.20
CA ALA A 52 0.09 -6.18 -12.40
C ALA A 52 -0.91 -6.72 -13.42
N LEU A 53 -2.19 -6.35 -13.30
CA LEU A 53 -3.25 -6.73 -14.24
C LEU A 53 -2.95 -6.24 -15.66
N ALA A 54 -2.63 -4.96 -15.82
CA ALA A 54 -2.30 -4.38 -17.12
C ALA A 54 -1.07 -5.06 -17.74
N TRP A 55 -0.03 -5.30 -16.94
CA TRP A 55 1.17 -5.98 -17.41
C TRP A 55 0.89 -7.41 -17.85
N PHE A 56 0.20 -8.21 -17.04
CA PHE A 56 -0.11 -9.61 -17.40
C PHE A 56 -1.06 -9.70 -18.60
N TRP A 57 -1.95 -8.73 -18.77
CA TRP A 57 -2.83 -8.67 -19.94
C TRP A 57 -2.08 -8.32 -21.24
N LEU A 58 -1.15 -7.37 -21.19
CA LEU A 58 -0.43 -6.87 -22.37
C LEU A 58 0.81 -7.70 -22.74
N ALA A 59 1.57 -8.14 -21.74
CA ALA A 59 2.90 -8.70 -21.93
C ALA A 59 3.30 -9.64 -20.79
N ALA A 60 2.51 -10.70 -20.56
CA ALA A 60 2.77 -11.69 -19.53
C ALA A 60 4.22 -12.25 -19.59
N PRO A 61 4.87 -12.45 -18.42
CA PRO A 61 6.22 -13.03 -18.37
C PRO A 61 6.22 -14.46 -18.91
N ARG A 62 7.29 -14.82 -19.63
CA ARG A 62 7.46 -16.14 -20.26
C ARG A 62 8.42 -17.06 -19.52
N SER A 63 9.25 -16.51 -18.65
CA SER A 63 10.22 -17.24 -17.82
C SER A 63 10.21 -16.69 -16.41
N SER A 64 10.74 -17.45 -15.46
CA SER A 64 10.83 -17.10 -14.03
C SER A 64 12.27 -16.89 -13.56
N GLY A 65 13.26 -16.91 -14.46
CA GLY A 65 14.68 -16.99 -14.07
C GLY A 65 15.34 -15.68 -13.62
N ALA A 66 14.72 -14.53 -13.89
CA ALA A 66 15.26 -13.23 -13.51
C ALA A 66 14.15 -12.18 -13.43
N PRO A 67 14.28 -11.13 -12.61
CA PRO A 67 13.30 -10.06 -12.56
C PRO A 67 13.28 -9.30 -13.90
N VAL A 68 12.09 -9.03 -14.41
CA VAL A 68 11.88 -8.24 -15.64
C VAL A 68 11.28 -6.89 -15.29
N ALA A 69 11.24 -5.96 -16.25
CA ALA A 69 10.75 -4.59 -16.03
C ALA A 69 9.38 -4.52 -15.33
N GLY A 70 8.45 -5.41 -15.68
CA GLY A 70 7.14 -5.49 -15.03
C GLY A 70 7.20 -5.90 -13.55
N THR A 71 8.16 -6.74 -13.16
CA THR A 71 8.37 -7.14 -11.75
C THR A 71 8.77 -5.94 -10.91
N TRP A 72 9.72 -5.14 -11.43
CA TRP A 72 10.14 -3.90 -10.81
C TRP A 72 8.99 -2.90 -10.73
N ALA A 73 8.25 -2.70 -11.82
CA ALA A 73 7.13 -1.77 -11.87
C ALA A 73 6.07 -2.08 -10.80
N VAL A 74 5.69 -3.35 -10.64
CA VAL A 74 4.73 -3.78 -9.62
C VAL A 74 5.25 -3.57 -8.20
N ALA A 75 6.51 -3.96 -7.92
CA ALA A 75 7.12 -3.79 -6.60
C ALA A 75 7.18 -2.30 -6.20
N LEU A 76 7.61 -1.44 -7.12
CA LEU A 76 7.69 0.00 -6.90
C LEU A 76 6.31 0.64 -6.75
N ALA A 77 5.33 0.24 -7.59
CA ALA A 77 3.95 0.71 -7.48
C ALA A 77 3.36 0.38 -6.10
N LEU A 78 3.69 -0.80 -5.54
CA LEU A 78 3.19 -1.21 -4.22
C LEU A 78 3.73 -0.29 -3.12
N VAL A 79 5.03 0.01 -3.15
CA VAL A 79 5.65 0.92 -2.18
C VAL A 79 5.11 2.34 -2.33
N ILE A 80 5.04 2.86 -3.55
CA ILE A 80 4.55 4.21 -3.83
C ILE A 80 3.10 4.35 -3.37
N GLY A 81 2.25 3.39 -3.74
CA GLY A 81 0.84 3.37 -3.40
C GLY A 81 0.60 3.29 -1.89
N SER A 82 1.27 2.36 -1.21
CA SER A 82 1.15 2.21 0.25
C SER A 82 1.66 3.45 1.01
N SER A 83 2.77 4.04 0.58
CA SER A 83 3.30 5.29 1.17
C SER A 83 2.35 6.47 0.96
N ALA A 84 1.72 6.56 -0.21
CA ALA A 84 0.69 7.55 -0.47
C ALA A 84 -0.54 7.35 0.44
N ALA A 85 -1.03 6.11 0.57
CA ALA A 85 -2.17 5.77 1.43
C ALA A 85 -1.89 6.02 2.92
N GLY A 86 -0.66 5.79 3.39
CA GLY A 86 -0.23 6.15 4.74
C GLY A 86 -0.10 7.66 4.94
N GLY A 87 0.45 8.38 3.95
CA GLY A 87 0.67 9.82 4.01
C GLY A 87 -0.61 10.66 3.99
N THR A 88 -1.75 10.09 3.59
CA THR A 88 -3.07 10.75 3.72
C THR A 88 -3.63 10.69 5.14
N GLN A 89 -3.14 9.79 6.00
CA GLN A 89 -3.63 9.60 7.36
C GLN A 89 -3.16 10.72 8.31
N ILE A 90 -4.01 11.03 9.29
CA ILE A 90 -3.70 11.99 10.36
C ILE A 90 -3.36 11.22 11.63
N GLY A 91 -2.17 11.47 12.18
CA GLY A 91 -1.68 10.81 13.39
C GLY A 91 -0.69 9.68 13.12
N ARG A 92 0.28 9.52 14.02
CA ARG A 92 1.45 8.63 13.86
C ARG A 92 1.05 7.16 13.66
N LEU A 93 0.18 6.65 14.53
CA LEU A 93 -0.27 5.25 14.49
C LEU A 93 -1.12 4.96 13.25
N ARG A 94 -1.97 5.92 12.83
CA ARG A 94 -2.79 5.77 11.62
C ARG A 94 -1.95 5.79 10.36
N ALA A 95 -0.90 6.62 10.27
CA ALA A 95 0.03 6.62 9.15
C ALA A 95 0.80 5.30 9.02
N PHE A 96 1.29 4.76 10.14
CA PHE A 96 1.90 3.42 10.18
C PHE A 96 0.91 2.34 9.70
N ALA A 97 -0.26 2.26 10.33
CA ALA A 97 -1.27 1.24 10.05
C ALA A 97 -1.80 1.34 8.61
N GLY A 98 -2.06 2.56 8.12
CA GLY A 98 -2.53 2.81 6.76
C GLY A 98 -1.52 2.39 5.71
N THR A 99 -0.22 2.67 5.92
CA THR A 99 0.85 2.21 5.02
C THR A 99 0.89 0.69 4.97
N LEU A 100 0.94 0.04 6.14
CA LEU A 100 1.09 -1.41 6.23
C LEU A 100 -0.15 -2.16 5.72
N ALA A 101 -1.35 -1.74 6.12
CA ALA A 101 -2.60 -2.36 5.68
C ALA A 101 -2.79 -2.21 4.17
N SER A 102 -2.49 -1.04 3.61
CA SER A 102 -2.52 -0.82 2.16
C SER A 102 -1.54 -1.74 1.43
N ALA A 103 -0.33 -1.90 1.96
CA ALA A 103 0.69 -2.76 1.35
C ALA A 103 0.30 -4.24 1.39
N LEU A 104 -0.20 -4.73 2.53
CA LEU A 104 -0.67 -6.11 2.70
C LEU A 104 -1.82 -6.42 1.75
N PHE A 105 -2.80 -5.51 1.64
CA PHE A 105 -3.91 -5.65 0.70
C PHE A 105 -3.41 -5.68 -0.75
N ALA A 106 -2.58 -4.70 -1.15
CA ALA A 106 -2.04 -4.63 -2.50
C ALA A 106 -1.22 -5.87 -2.87
N ALA A 107 -0.40 -6.37 -1.94
CA ALA A 107 0.39 -7.59 -2.09
C ALA A 107 -0.52 -8.81 -2.32
N LEU A 108 -1.52 -9.00 -1.46
CA LEU A 108 -2.45 -10.12 -1.54
C LEU A 108 -3.18 -10.15 -2.89
N VAL A 109 -3.74 -9.01 -3.30
CA VAL A 109 -4.47 -8.89 -4.57
C VAL A 109 -3.53 -9.09 -5.76
N THR A 110 -2.31 -8.56 -5.71
CA THR A 110 -1.30 -8.76 -6.77
C THR A 110 -0.96 -10.24 -6.95
N VAL A 111 -0.76 -10.97 -5.85
CA VAL A 111 -0.52 -12.42 -5.90
C VAL A 111 -1.73 -13.17 -6.43
N ALA A 112 -2.95 -12.80 -6.00
CA ALA A 112 -4.18 -13.40 -6.50
C ALA A 112 -4.36 -13.20 -8.01
N ILE A 113 -4.01 -12.01 -8.53
CA ILE A 113 -3.99 -11.72 -9.97
C ILE A 113 -2.97 -12.61 -10.69
N GLY A 114 -1.76 -12.77 -10.14
CA GLY A 114 -0.74 -13.65 -10.70
C GLY A 114 -1.16 -15.12 -10.76
N LEU A 115 -1.88 -15.58 -9.73
CA LEU A 115 -2.47 -16.91 -9.66
C LEU A 115 -3.60 -17.08 -10.68
N ALA A 116 -4.52 -16.13 -10.77
CA ALA A 116 -5.60 -16.18 -11.75
C ALA A 116 -5.08 -16.17 -13.20
N ALA A 117 -4.03 -15.40 -13.47
CA ALA A 117 -3.36 -15.35 -14.76
C ALA A 117 -2.53 -16.61 -15.08
N ALA A 118 -2.23 -17.45 -14.10
CA ALA A 118 -1.44 -18.68 -14.29
C ALA A 118 -2.20 -19.77 -15.08
N GLY A 119 -3.53 -19.83 -14.95
CA GLY A 119 -4.37 -20.88 -15.55
C GLY A 119 -4.04 -22.30 -15.10
N GLU A 120 -4.47 -23.31 -15.87
CA GLU A 120 -4.30 -24.75 -15.57
C GLU A 120 -2.87 -25.30 -15.75
N ARG A 121 -1.87 -24.48 -16.08
CA ARG A 121 -0.49 -24.92 -16.39
C ARG A 121 0.34 -25.27 -15.15
N GLN A 122 -0.25 -25.96 -14.18
CA GLN A 122 0.36 -26.25 -12.88
C GLN A 122 0.79 -27.72 -12.74
N VAL A 123 1.70 -28.19 -13.61
CA VAL A 123 2.34 -29.49 -13.39
C VAL A 123 3.84 -29.28 -13.18
N GLY A 124 4.24 -29.19 -11.90
CA GLY A 124 5.64 -29.33 -11.46
C GLY A 124 6.46 -28.06 -11.25
N VAL A 125 6.10 -26.90 -11.82
CA VAL A 125 6.86 -25.63 -11.68
C VAL A 125 5.89 -24.46 -11.49
N ALA A 126 6.19 -23.53 -10.57
CA ALA A 126 5.41 -22.31 -10.38
C ALA A 126 5.31 -21.52 -11.69
N SER A 127 4.10 -21.09 -12.07
CA SER A 127 3.93 -20.32 -13.32
C SER A 127 4.75 -19.02 -13.27
N PRO A 128 5.29 -18.54 -14.41
CA PRO A 128 6.00 -17.28 -14.47
C PRO A 128 5.19 -16.11 -13.90
N THR A 129 3.89 -16.03 -14.17
CA THR A 129 3.01 -14.98 -13.64
C THR A 129 2.96 -14.98 -12.12
N LEU A 130 2.82 -16.16 -11.50
CA LEU A 130 2.78 -16.31 -10.06
C LEU A 130 4.14 -15.99 -9.43
N ALA A 131 5.23 -16.51 -10.01
CA ALA A 131 6.59 -16.26 -9.52
C ALA A 131 6.92 -14.76 -9.50
N HIS A 132 6.61 -14.05 -10.60
CA HIS A 132 6.83 -12.61 -10.69
C HIS A 132 5.90 -11.81 -9.77
N ALA A 133 4.62 -12.18 -9.67
CA ALA A 133 3.68 -11.51 -8.76
C ALA A 133 4.11 -11.67 -7.29
N PHE A 134 4.52 -12.88 -6.90
CA PHE A 134 5.02 -13.19 -5.56
C PHE A 134 6.30 -12.43 -5.26
N ALA A 135 7.29 -12.48 -6.15
CA ALA A 135 8.56 -11.78 -5.94
C ALA A 135 8.37 -10.26 -5.85
N ALA A 136 7.54 -9.68 -6.73
CA ALA A 136 7.22 -8.26 -6.68
C ALA A 136 6.48 -7.89 -5.39
N ALA A 137 5.52 -8.70 -4.95
CA ALA A 137 4.79 -8.49 -3.71
C ALA A 137 5.70 -8.59 -2.48
N ALA A 138 6.59 -9.59 -2.41
CA ALA A 138 7.52 -9.76 -1.30
C ALA A 138 8.54 -8.61 -1.23
N ALA A 139 9.14 -8.20 -2.35
CA ALA A 139 10.04 -7.06 -2.39
C ALA A 139 9.32 -5.74 -2.04
N GLY A 140 8.12 -5.54 -2.60
CA GLY A 140 7.28 -4.38 -2.29
C GLY A 140 6.87 -4.33 -0.82
N LEU A 141 6.51 -5.47 -0.20
CA LEU A 141 6.19 -5.55 1.22
C LEU A 141 7.40 -5.24 2.10
N ALA A 142 8.58 -5.77 1.78
CA ALA A 142 9.80 -5.42 2.51
C ALA A 142 10.06 -3.90 2.46
N GLY A 143 9.88 -3.29 1.29
CA GLY A 143 9.92 -1.84 1.13
C GLY A 143 8.86 -1.11 1.96
N ALA A 144 7.61 -1.58 1.94
CA ALA A 144 6.52 -0.97 2.67
C ALA A 144 6.66 -1.11 4.20
N VAL A 145 7.30 -2.17 4.70
CA VAL A 145 7.65 -2.31 6.12
C VAL A 145 8.68 -1.26 6.54
N ALA A 146 9.69 -1.02 5.71
CA ALA A 146 10.66 0.05 5.96
C ALA A 146 9.99 1.44 5.92
N ALA A 147 9.13 1.66 4.91
CA ALA A 147 8.36 2.90 4.78
C ALA A 147 7.43 3.12 5.98
N SER A 148 6.71 2.09 6.44
CA SER A 148 5.78 2.19 7.57
C SER A 148 6.53 2.52 8.86
N GLY A 149 7.73 1.97 9.08
CA GLY A 149 8.59 2.34 10.21
C GLY A 149 8.97 3.82 10.23
N LEU A 150 9.17 4.44 9.05
CA LEU A 150 9.50 5.86 8.93
C LEU A 150 8.26 6.78 8.97
N ALA A 151 7.09 6.31 8.51
CA ALA A 151 5.84 7.05 8.47
C ALA A 151 5.47 7.78 9.79
N PRO A 152 5.53 7.18 11.00
CA PRO A 152 5.18 7.86 12.24
C PRO A 152 6.14 8.99 12.62
N ILE A 153 7.40 8.92 12.17
CA ILE A 153 8.43 9.95 12.43
C ILE A 153 8.09 11.21 11.63
N VAL A 154 7.74 11.04 10.35
CA VAL A 154 7.44 12.16 9.44
C VAL A 154 6.00 12.66 9.53
N ALA A 155 5.10 11.92 10.19
CA ALA A 155 3.68 12.26 10.31
C ALA A 155 3.41 13.64 10.95
N GLY A 156 4.32 14.14 11.79
CA GLY A 156 4.23 15.49 12.37
C GLY A 156 4.60 16.63 11.43
N SER A 157 5.16 16.34 10.25
CA SER A 157 5.57 17.37 9.29
C SER A 157 4.36 18.10 8.71
N PRO A 158 4.35 19.44 8.59
CA PRO A 158 3.25 20.17 7.94
C PRO A 158 3.15 19.85 6.44
N SER A 159 4.24 19.40 5.80
CA SER A 159 4.25 19.07 4.37
C SER A 159 3.77 17.64 4.10
N ARG A 160 2.62 17.50 3.41
CA ARG A 160 2.12 16.19 2.95
C ARG A 160 3.08 15.51 1.98
N ALA A 161 3.75 16.29 1.11
CA ALA A 161 4.72 15.75 0.17
C ALA A 161 5.85 15.02 0.90
N LEU A 162 6.37 15.59 2.00
CA LEU A 162 7.42 14.92 2.81
C LEU A 162 6.92 13.64 3.49
N ARG A 163 5.65 13.61 3.92
CA ARG A 163 5.04 12.40 4.53
C ARG A 163 4.92 11.23 3.56
N ILE A 164 4.87 11.51 2.25
CA ILE A 164 4.76 10.48 1.21
C ILE A 164 6.15 10.14 0.66
N VAL A 165 6.92 11.15 0.27
CA VAL A 165 8.18 10.99 -0.46
C VAL A 165 9.27 10.35 0.41
N LEU A 166 9.41 10.73 1.69
CA LEU A 166 10.48 10.18 2.54
C LEU A 166 10.26 8.68 2.84
N PRO A 167 9.08 8.24 3.33
CA PRO A 167 8.79 6.81 3.47
C PRO A 167 8.87 6.06 2.14
N GLY A 168 8.33 6.65 1.07
CA GLY A 168 8.34 6.04 -0.25
C GLY A 168 9.75 5.83 -0.79
N ALA A 169 10.64 6.81 -0.67
CA ALA A 169 12.03 6.71 -1.12
C ALA A 169 12.80 5.62 -0.36
N LEU A 170 12.64 5.55 0.97
CA LEU A 170 13.23 4.49 1.78
C LEU A 170 12.70 3.11 1.37
N GLY A 171 11.38 2.98 1.22
CA GLY A 171 10.78 1.72 0.82
C GLY A 171 11.20 1.29 -0.58
N ILE A 172 11.35 2.23 -1.52
CA ILE A 172 11.83 1.97 -2.87
C ILE A 172 13.25 1.42 -2.82
N ALA A 173 14.14 2.07 -2.05
CA ALA A 173 15.52 1.60 -1.90
C ALA A 173 15.57 0.16 -1.36
N VAL A 174 14.76 -0.17 -0.34
CA VAL A 174 14.69 -1.53 0.21
C VAL A 174 14.12 -2.52 -0.80
N ALA A 175 13.04 -2.18 -1.50
CA ALA A 175 12.47 -3.05 -2.54
C ALA A 175 13.48 -3.30 -3.68
N LEU A 176 14.27 -2.28 -4.03
CA LEU A 176 15.31 -2.37 -5.05
C LEU A 176 16.42 -3.35 -4.66
N LEU A 177 16.78 -3.37 -3.38
CA LEU A 177 17.77 -4.29 -2.82
C LEU A 177 17.24 -5.72 -2.69
N VAL A 178 15.98 -5.90 -2.28
CA VAL A 178 15.40 -7.22 -2.00
C VAL A 178 15.09 -8.01 -3.27
N LEU A 179 14.57 -7.36 -4.32
CA LEU A 179 14.03 -8.08 -5.48
C LEU A 179 15.05 -9.00 -6.18
N PRO A 180 16.32 -8.61 -6.43
CA PRO A 180 17.30 -9.50 -7.05
C PRO A 180 17.55 -10.78 -6.25
N HIS A 181 17.52 -10.70 -4.92
CA HIS A 181 17.77 -11.85 -4.05
C HIS A 181 16.65 -12.89 -4.11
N LEU A 182 15.42 -12.49 -4.46
CA LEU A 182 14.30 -13.41 -4.61
C LEU A 182 14.40 -14.30 -5.86
N PHE A 183 15.25 -13.94 -6.82
CA PHE A 183 15.53 -14.74 -8.02
C PHE A 183 16.86 -15.48 -7.97
N ALA A 184 17.78 -15.08 -7.07
CA ALA A 184 19.10 -15.68 -6.93
C ALA A 184 19.08 -17.11 -6.36
N GLY A 185 18.01 -17.53 -5.70
CA GLY A 185 17.86 -18.87 -5.09
C GLY A 185 17.14 -19.91 -5.96
N ALA A 186 16.80 -19.59 -7.21
CA ALA A 186 16.01 -20.45 -8.11
C ALA A 186 16.86 -21.23 -9.13
N VAL A 187 18.17 -21.36 -8.90
CA VAL A 187 19.14 -22.08 -9.76
C VAL A 187 19.49 -23.43 -9.16
#